data_AF-A0AAD7IYJ1-F1
#
_entry.id   AF-A0AAD7IYJ1-F1
#
_cell.length_a   1.000
_cell.length_b   1.000
_cell.length_c   1.000
_cell.angle_alpha   90.00
_cell.angle_beta   90.00
_cell.angle_gamma   90.00
#
_symmetry.space_group_name_H-M   'P 1'
#
loop_
_entity.id
_entity.type
_entity.pdbx_description
1 polymer ?
#
loop_
_entity_poly.entity_id
_entity_poly.type
_entity_poly.pdbx_seq_one_letter_code
_entity_poly.pdbx_strand_id
1 'polypeptide(L)' 'MITKCVRFANRSERFMHAYSVGLTGSQAAWAARKYRGHRTVPTHIMDDMEAAKASGQL' A
#
# COMPACT_ATOMS: atom_id res chain seq x y z
N MET A 1 23.70 -9.39 -9.07
CA MET A 1 22.50 -9.42 -9.96
C MET A 1 21.21 -9.74 -9.20
N ILE A 2 21.22 -10.69 -8.25
CA ILE A 2 20.07 -11.15 -7.45
C ILE A 2 19.35 -10.02 -6.67
N THR A 3 20.09 -9.05 -6.14
CA THR A 3 19.56 -7.98 -5.27
C THR A 3 18.54 -7.06 -5.97
N LYS A 4 18.58 -6.96 -7.31
CA LYS A 4 17.62 -6.17 -8.10
C LYS A 4 16.24 -6.83 -8.14
N CYS A 5 16.20 -8.14 -8.38
CA CYS A 5 14.96 -8.91 -8.43
C CYS A 5 14.25 -8.93 -7.07
N VAL A 6 15.01 -9.12 -5.98
CA VAL A 6 14.45 -9.14 -4.62
C VAL A 6 13.88 -7.77 -4.24
N ARG A 7 14.55 -6.66 -4.60
CA ARG A 7 14.02 -5.31 -4.37
C ARG A 7 12.74 -5.03 -5.15
N PHE A 8 12.65 -5.51 -6.38
CA PHE A 8 11.44 -5.38 -7.19
C PHE A 8 10.30 -6.22 -6.60
N ALA A 9 10.53 -7.50 -6.31
CA ALA A 9 9.55 -8.40 -5.71
C ALA A 9 8.97 -7.83 -4.40
N ASN A 10 9.83 -7.36 -3.49
CA ASN A 10 9.40 -6.76 -2.23
C ASN A 10 8.58 -5.46 -2.40
N ARG A 11 8.76 -4.74 -3.51
CA ARG A 11 7.98 -3.54 -3.80
C ARG A 11 6.62 -3.92 -4.40
N SER A 12 6.58 -4.92 -5.28
CA SER A 12 5.36 -5.44 -5.89
C SER A 12 4.46 -6.16 -4.86
N GLU A 13 5.04 -6.87 -3.91
CA GLU A 13 4.31 -7.53 -2.81
C GLU A 13 3.42 -6.56 -2.03
N ARG A 14 3.89 -5.32 -1.80
CA ARG A 14 3.11 -4.29 -1.09
C ARG A 14 1.85 -3.89 -1.85
N PHE A 15 1.91 -3.85 -3.17
CA PHE A 15 0.75 -3.59 -4.02
C PHE A 15 -0.18 -4.80 -4.05
N MET A 16 0.37 -6.02 -4.15
CA MET A 16 -0.45 -7.23 -4.10
C MET A 16 -1.23 -7.35 -2.79
N HIS A 17 -0.58 -7.05 -1.65
CA HIS A 17 -1.23 -7.03 -0.35
C HIS A 17 -2.24 -5.89 -0.21
N ALA A 18 -2.00 -4.73 -0.83
CA ALA A 18 -3.00 -3.67 -0.88
C ALA A 18 -4.25 -4.08 -1.67
N TYR A 19 -4.08 -4.77 -2.79
CA TYR A 19 -5.19 -5.27 -3.59
C TYR A 19 -5.95 -6.42 -2.91
N SER A 20 -5.26 -7.32 -2.20
CA SER A 20 -5.94 -8.38 -1.45
C SER A 20 -6.83 -7.85 -0.33
N VAL A 21 -6.47 -6.69 0.22
CA VAL A 21 -7.27 -5.96 1.22
C VAL A 21 -8.41 -5.16 0.56
N GLY A 22 -8.48 -5.07 -0.77
CA GLY A 22 -9.57 -4.39 -1.48
C GLY A 22 -9.34 -2.89 -1.71
N LEU A 23 -8.10 -2.42 -1.62
CA LEU A 23 -7.75 -1.03 -1.92
C LEU A 23 -7.76 -0.76 -3.42
N THR A 24 -8.25 0.41 -3.82
CA THR A 24 -8.16 0.90 -5.20
C THR A 24 -6.73 1.32 -5.57
N GLY A 25 -6.42 1.51 -6.86
CA GLY A 25 -5.06 1.85 -7.32
C GLY A 25 -4.47 3.11 -6.68
N SER A 26 -5.26 4.18 -6.56
CA SER A 26 -4.85 5.43 -5.91
C SER A 26 -4.57 5.23 -4.41
N GLN A 27 -5.41 4.44 -3.74
CA GLN A 27 -5.24 4.08 -2.33
C GLN A 27 -4.01 3.20 -2.11
N ALA A 28 -3.82 2.18 -2.94
CA ALA A 28 -2.64 1.31 -2.89
C ALA A 28 -1.34 2.11 -3.06
N ALA A 29 -1.33 3.10 -3.97
CA ALA A 29 -0.18 3.99 -4.14
C ALA A 29 0.09 4.85 -2.91
N TRP A 30 -0.95 5.39 -2.26
CA TRP A 30 -0.81 6.14 -1.01
C TRP A 30 -0.29 5.25 0.13
N ALA A 31 -0.88 4.06 0.32
CA ALA A 31 -0.48 3.10 1.35
C ALA A 31 0.99 2.67 1.18
N ALA A 32 1.39 2.35 -0.04
CA ALA A 32 2.78 1.97 -0.35
C ALA A 32 3.78 3.11 -0.06
N ARG A 33 3.34 4.37 -0.17
CA ARG A 33 4.15 5.57 0.11
C ARG A 33 4.22 5.87 1.60
N LYS A 34 3.10 5.77 2.33
CA LYS A 34 2.99 6.00 3.78
C LYS A 34 3.70 4.91 4.58
N TYR A 35 3.51 3.64 4.22
CA TYR A 35 4.01 2.47 4.95
C TYR A 35 5.28 1.88 4.33
N ARG A 36 6.17 2.73 3.79
CA ARG A 36 7.34 2.28 3.02
C ARG A 36 8.33 1.39 3.81
N GLY A 37 8.30 1.45 5.14
CA GLY A 37 9.09 0.60 6.03
C GLY A 37 8.40 -0.71 6.43
N HIS A 38 7.06 -0.73 6.43
CA HIS A 38 6.29 -1.92 6.76
C HIS A 38 6.10 -2.74 5.48
N ARG A 39 6.39 -4.04 5.52
CA ARG A 39 6.18 -4.93 4.36
C ARG A 39 4.72 -5.36 4.23
N THR A 40 3.92 -5.06 5.23
CA THR A 40 2.51 -5.40 5.31
C THR A 40 1.73 -4.12 5.51
N VAL A 41 0.63 -3.98 4.79
CA VAL A 41 -0.32 -2.90 5.00
C VAL A 41 -1.06 -3.21 6.32
N PRO A 42 -1.00 -2.34 7.34
CA PRO A 42 -1.66 -2.60 8.61
C PRO A 42 -3.17 -2.76 8.43
N THR A 43 -3.83 -3.54 9.29
CA THR A 43 -5.29 -3.72 9.24
C THR A 43 -6.06 -2.42 9.43
N HIS A 44 -5.51 -1.48 10.22
CA HIS A 44 -6.05 -0.12 10.41
C HIS A 44 -5.90 0.80 9.20
N ILE A 45 -5.33 0.33 8.09
CA ILE A 45 -5.24 1.12 6.85
C ILE A 45 -6.61 1.53 6.34
N MET A 46 -7.63 0.68 6.54
CA MET A 46 -8.98 0.97 6.06
C MET A 46 -9.56 2.16 6.83
N ASP A 47 -9.34 2.20 8.14
CA ASP A 47 -9.75 3.31 9.01
C ASP A 47 -9.02 4.61 8.60
N ASP A 48 -7.70 4.54 8.37
CA ASP A 48 -6.89 5.65 7.85
C ASP A 48 -7.38 6.13 6.46
N MET A 49 -7.85 5.20 5.62
CA MET A 49 -8.34 5.46 4.27
C MET A 49 -9.76 6.03 4.27
N GLU A 50 -10.63 5.61 5.18
CA GLU A 50 -11.93 6.21 5.41
C GLU A 50 -11.78 7.63 5.94
N ALA A 51 -10.85 7.85 6.88
CA ALA A 51 -10.48 9.19 7.34
C ALA A 51 -9.91 10.04 6.20
N ALA A 52 -9.08 9.46 5.32
CA ALA A 52 -8.56 10.16 4.13
C ALA A 52 -9.66 10.47 3.11
N LYS A 53 -10.62 9.56 2.86
CA LYS A 53 -11.80 9.81 2.01
C LYS A 53 -12.69 10.92 2.58
N ALA A 54 -12.89 10.94 3.89
CA ALA A 54 -13.67 11.97 4.58
C ALA A 54 -13.05 13.37 4.48
N SER A 55 -11.72 13.44 4.27
CA SER A 55 -11.00 14.71 4.08
C SER A 55 -11.12 15.32 2.67
N GLY A 56 -11.80 14.64 1.73
CA GLY A 56 -12.18 15.20 0.44
C GLY A 56 -11.01 15.60 -0.45
N GLN A 57 -10.51 14.66 -1.24
CA GLN A 57 -9.82 14.95 -2.51
C GLN A 57 -9.85 13.70 -3.42
N LEU A 58 -10.34 13.95 -4.64
CA LEU A 58 -10.61 13.11 -5.80
C LEU A 58 -9.73 11.85 -5.97
#